data_AF-A0AAJ4SJG7-F1
#
_entry.id   AF-A0AAJ4SJG7-F1
#
_cell.length_a   1.000
_cell.length_b   1.000
_cell.length_c   1.000
_cell.angle_alpha   90.00
_cell.angle_beta   90.00
_cell.angle_gamma   90.00
#
_symmetry.space_group_name_H-M   'P 1'
#
loop_
_entity.id
_entity.type
_entity.pdbx_description
1 polymer ?
#
loop_
_entity_poly.entity_id
_entity_poly.type
_entity_poly.pdbx_seq_one_letter_code
_entity_poly.pdbx_strand_id
1 'polypeptide(L)'
;MISIKTGERMKDKVQFVITALLGIVAFILFFGFVLSNIDPDNKLEAYTLAISFVGIFATFGGAYLGAKIAGENALNLKEKEIKYERKKEYIMKHHKMLSDLESKGFNTIKQELNKWNNNLLNENEQVYACVLSIKEVLKQIKSIHNEVEITDIICENKFKEIQKNIETFEKIKWVNGVHHNLDASGKKRVNENLINDKHEIFRLIKKIEYSLDGIPKYDIYELEKGLR
;
A
#
# COMPACT_ATOMS: atom_id res chain seq x y z
N MET A 1 16.10 21.87 21.20
CA MET A 1 16.93 22.45 20.11
C MET A 1 16.13 22.99 18.90
N ILE A 2 14.82 22.70 18.77
CA ILE A 2 13.99 23.17 17.63
C ILE A 2 13.51 24.63 17.78
N SER A 3 13.42 25.15 19.01
CA SER A 3 12.86 26.49 19.30
C SER A 3 13.80 27.67 18.96
N ILE A 4 15.12 27.47 18.99
CA ILE A 4 16.10 28.54 18.66
C ILE A 4 16.13 28.82 17.16
N LYS A 5 16.04 27.77 16.33
CA LYS A 5 16.10 27.84 14.86
C LYS A 5 14.87 28.51 14.23
N THR A 6 13.75 28.53 14.95
CA THR A 6 12.51 29.21 14.54
C THR A 6 12.55 30.71 14.85
N GLY A 7 13.22 31.10 15.94
CA GLY A 7 13.41 32.51 16.32
C GLY A 7 14.34 33.28 15.38
N GLU A 8 15.40 32.64 14.88
CA GLU A 8 16.33 33.23 13.90
C GLU A 8 15.62 33.50 12.55
N ARG A 9 14.91 32.49 12.02
CA ARG A 9 14.18 32.60 10.75
C ARG A 9 13.08 33.68 10.75
N MET A 10 12.51 33.98 11.92
CA MET A 10 11.50 35.03 12.07
C MET A 10 12.13 36.42 12.00
N LYS A 11 13.32 36.60 12.58
CA LYS A 11 14.09 37.85 12.50
C LYS A 11 14.49 38.18 11.07
N ASP A 12 14.92 37.17 10.29
CA ASP A 12 15.31 37.36 8.89
C ASP A 12 14.15 37.86 8.02
N LYS A 13 12.94 37.31 8.22
CA LYS A 13 11.74 37.74 7.50
C LYS A 13 11.33 39.17 7.84
N VAL A 14 11.39 39.55 9.12
CA VAL A 14 11.08 40.91 9.56
C VAL A 14 12.09 41.91 9.01
N GLN A 15 13.39 41.59 9.06
CA GLN A 15 14.45 42.43 8.46
C GLN A 15 14.28 42.59 6.95
N PHE A 16 13.88 41.54 6.23
CA PHE A 16 13.59 41.62 4.81
C PHE A 16 12.43 42.58 4.51
N VAL A 17 11.32 42.48 5.26
CA VAL A 17 10.14 43.35 5.09
C VAL A 17 10.49 44.81 5.37
N ILE A 18 11.24 45.09 6.44
CA ILE A 18 11.67 46.46 6.77
C ILE A 18 12.60 47.02 5.69
N THR A 19 13.57 46.23 5.22
CA THR A 19 14.49 46.64 4.14
C THR A 19 13.74 46.93 2.85
N ALA A 20 12.75 46.10 2.48
CA ALA A 20 11.92 46.32 1.30
C ALA A 20 11.10 47.61 1.39
N LEU A 21 10.49 47.90 2.55
CA LEU A 21 9.75 49.15 2.79
C LEU A 21 10.65 50.38 2.68
N LEU A 22 11.85 50.32 3.29
CA LEU A 22 12.83 51.40 3.18
C LEU A 22 13.29 51.62 1.73
N GLY A 23 13.49 50.53 0.96
CA GLY A 23 13.83 50.60 -0.45
C GLY A 23 12.74 51.27 -1.29
N ILE A 24 11.45 50.98 -1.03
CA ILE A 24 10.32 51.62 -1.71
C ILE A 24 10.28 53.12 -1.40
N VAL A 25 10.45 53.51 -0.14
CA VAL A 25 10.46 54.93 0.25
C VAL A 25 11.64 55.65 -0.39
N ALA A 26 12.84 55.06 -0.38
CA ALA A 26 14.02 55.62 -1.03
C ALA A 26 13.84 55.78 -2.54
N PHE A 27 13.21 54.80 -3.22
CA PHE A 27 12.88 54.87 -4.63
C PHE A 27 11.93 56.05 -4.94
N ILE A 28 10.85 56.20 -4.16
CA ILE A 28 9.88 57.30 -4.33
C ILE A 28 10.57 58.65 -4.13
N LEU A 29 11.41 58.78 -3.10
CA LEU A 29 12.13 60.02 -2.81
C LEU A 29 13.11 60.38 -3.93
N PHE A 30 13.89 59.41 -4.41
CA PHE A 30 14.88 59.61 -5.46
C PHE A 30 14.23 59.97 -6.81
N PHE A 31 13.27 59.19 -7.28
CA PHE A 31 12.59 59.44 -8.56
C PHE A 31 11.73 60.71 -8.50
N GLY A 32 11.04 60.94 -7.39
CA GLY A 32 10.30 62.18 -7.19
C GLY A 32 11.20 63.42 -7.20
N PHE A 33 12.38 63.35 -6.57
CA PHE A 33 13.37 64.44 -6.63
C PHE A 33 13.89 64.67 -8.04
N VAL A 34 14.27 63.62 -8.77
CA VAL A 34 14.77 63.73 -10.16
C VAL A 34 13.71 64.35 -11.07
N LEU A 35 12.48 63.85 -11.04
CA LEU A 35 11.36 64.37 -11.85
C LEU A 35 11.02 65.82 -11.48
N SER A 36 11.06 66.17 -10.19
CA SER A 36 10.81 67.52 -9.69
C SER A 36 11.89 68.53 -10.12
N ASN A 37 13.09 68.10 -10.52
CA ASN A 37 14.11 68.98 -11.08
C ASN A 37 13.95 69.18 -12.60
N ILE A 38 13.25 68.25 -13.27
CA ILE A 38 12.95 68.35 -14.71
C ILE A 38 11.74 69.27 -14.95
N ASP A 39 10.71 69.18 -14.09
CA ASP A 39 9.56 70.08 -14.08
C ASP A 39 9.42 70.75 -12.70
N PRO A 40 10.13 71.88 -12.48
CA PRO A 40 10.22 72.53 -11.17
C PRO A 40 8.93 73.26 -10.75
N ASP A 41 8.01 73.53 -11.66
CA ASP A 41 6.74 74.20 -11.36
C ASP A 41 5.70 73.20 -10.81
N ASN A 42 5.80 71.92 -11.18
CA ASN A 42 4.84 70.86 -10.81
C ASN A 42 5.45 69.78 -9.92
N LYS A 43 6.23 70.17 -8.90
CA LYS A 43 6.96 69.24 -8.00
C LYS A 43 6.07 68.20 -7.34
N LEU A 44 4.85 68.56 -6.96
CA LEU A 44 3.89 67.66 -6.32
C LEU A 44 3.42 66.55 -7.28
N GLU A 45 3.24 66.87 -8.55
CA GLU A 45 2.84 65.92 -9.58
C GLU A 45 3.94 64.89 -9.86
N ALA A 46 5.21 65.32 -9.82
CA ALA A 46 6.37 64.43 -9.95
C ALA A 46 6.41 63.32 -8.88
N TYR A 47 6.16 63.66 -7.61
CA TYR A 47 6.06 62.65 -6.53
C TYR A 47 4.80 61.79 -6.67
N THR A 48 3.69 62.38 -7.09
CA THR A 48 2.43 61.65 -7.32
C THR A 48 2.58 60.60 -8.43
N LEU A 49 3.32 60.92 -9.50
CA LEU A 49 3.63 60.00 -10.58
C LEU A 49 4.52 58.84 -10.11
N ALA A 50 5.56 59.12 -9.31
CA ALA A 50 6.44 58.09 -8.75
C ALA A 50 5.68 57.13 -7.80
N ILE A 51 4.81 57.66 -6.94
CA ILE A 51 3.95 56.87 -6.06
C ILE A 51 2.97 56.01 -6.88
N SER A 52 2.34 56.59 -7.91
CA SER A 52 1.39 55.88 -8.77
C SER A 52 2.06 54.73 -9.51
N PHE A 53 3.28 54.95 -10.01
CA PHE A 53 4.08 53.90 -10.66
C PHE A 53 4.37 52.74 -9.70
N VAL A 54 4.86 53.03 -8.49
CA VAL A 54 5.08 52.00 -7.46
C VAL A 54 3.77 51.29 -7.10
N GLY A 55 2.65 52.01 -6.97
CA GLY A 55 1.34 51.45 -6.65
C GLY A 55 0.83 50.45 -7.69
N ILE A 56 1.07 50.73 -8.97
CA ILE A 56 0.76 49.81 -10.08
C ILE A 56 1.54 48.50 -9.91
N PHE A 57 2.86 48.56 -9.75
CA PHE A 57 3.69 47.36 -9.60
C PHE A 57 3.43 46.62 -8.28
N ALA A 58 3.12 47.33 -7.20
CA ALA A 58 2.74 46.71 -5.94
C ALA A 58 1.43 45.92 -6.06
N THR A 59 0.45 46.45 -6.80
CA THR A 59 -0.84 45.78 -7.05
C THR A 59 -0.65 44.54 -7.92
N PHE A 60 0.02 44.67 -9.07
CA PHE A 60 0.25 43.54 -9.98
C PHE A 60 1.20 42.50 -9.38
N GLY A 61 2.30 42.93 -8.78
CA GLY A 61 3.29 42.05 -8.15
C GLY A 61 2.72 41.34 -6.93
N GLY A 62 1.96 42.04 -6.09
CA GLY A 62 1.26 41.44 -4.96
C GLY A 62 0.21 40.42 -5.39
N ALA A 63 -0.61 40.74 -6.40
CA ALA A 63 -1.58 39.81 -6.95
C ALA A 63 -0.92 38.58 -7.58
N TYR A 64 0.15 38.76 -8.35
CA TYR A 64 0.91 37.67 -8.95
C TYR A 64 1.52 36.74 -7.89
N LEU A 65 2.20 37.30 -6.89
CA LEU A 65 2.81 36.52 -5.80
C LEU A 65 1.74 35.80 -4.97
N GLY A 66 0.64 36.48 -4.65
CA GLY A 66 -0.50 35.89 -3.95
C GLY A 66 -1.12 34.73 -4.72
N ALA A 67 -1.37 34.92 -6.02
CA ALA A 67 -1.90 33.88 -6.90
C ALA A 67 -0.93 32.70 -7.03
N LYS A 68 0.37 32.95 -7.15
CA LYS A 68 1.40 31.90 -7.22
C LYS A 68 1.43 31.05 -5.95
N ILE A 69 1.48 31.67 -4.77
CA ILE A 69 1.52 30.96 -3.48
C ILE A 69 0.21 30.19 -3.27
N ALA A 70 -0.93 30.79 -3.59
CA ALA A 70 -2.22 30.12 -3.50
C ALA A 70 -2.28 28.89 -4.43
N GLY A 71 -1.80 29.02 -5.67
CA GLY A 71 -1.73 27.93 -6.64
C GLY A 71 -0.82 26.79 -6.18
N GLU A 72 0.39 27.09 -5.72
CA GLU A 72 1.32 26.08 -5.19
C GLU A 72 0.74 25.33 -3.99
N ASN A 73 0.09 26.05 -3.06
CA ASN A 73 -0.57 25.43 -1.92
C ASN A 73 -1.76 24.54 -2.35
N ALA A 74 -2.57 25.00 -3.31
CA ALA A 74 -3.68 24.22 -3.85
C ALA A 74 -3.20 22.93 -4.52
N LEU A 75 -2.11 22.99 -5.30
CA LEU A 75 -1.48 21.82 -5.90
C LEU A 75 -0.97 20.84 -4.83
N ASN A 76 -0.25 21.34 -3.82
CA ASN A 76 0.26 20.53 -2.72
C ASN A 76 -0.86 19.84 -1.93
N LEU A 77 -1.99 20.52 -1.72
CA LEU A 77 -3.16 19.93 -1.05
C LEU A 77 -3.78 18.82 -1.92
N LYS A 78 -3.95 19.09 -3.22
CA LYS A 78 -4.49 18.11 -4.17
C LYS A 78 -3.60 16.86 -4.25
N GLU A 79 -2.28 17.00 -4.27
CA GLU A 79 -1.36 15.86 -4.27
C GLU A 79 -1.48 15.03 -2.99
N LYS A 80 -1.60 15.68 -1.83
CA LYS A 80 -1.83 14.99 -0.55
C LYS A 80 -3.16 14.24 -0.54
N GLU A 81 -4.22 14.84 -1.07
CA GLU A 81 -5.54 14.24 -1.18
C GLU A 81 -5.51 13.00 -2.09
N ILE A 82 -4.91 13.11 -3.29
CA ILE A 82 -4.76 11.97 -4.21
C ILE A 82 -3.98 10.84 -3.54
N LYS A 83 -2.89 11.16 -2.82
CA LYS A 83 -2.10 10.16 -2.11
C LYS A 83 -2.89 9.49 -0.99
N TYR A 84 -3.71 10.25 -0.27
CA TYR A 84 -4.59 9.74 0.78
C TYR A 84 -5.67 8.82 0.21
N GLU A 85 -6.37 9.24 -0.86
CA GLU A 85 -7.42 8.44 -1.50
C GLU A 85 -6.86 7.13 -2.07
N ARG A 86 -5.71 7.15 -2.76
CA ARG A 86 -5.06 5.92 -3.24
C ARG A 86 -4.73 4.96 -2.10
N LYS A 87 -4.25 5.49 -0.97
CA LYS A 87 -3.92 4.69 0.20
C LYS A 87 -5.16 4.10 0.86
N LYS A 88 -6.23 4.90 0.97
CA LYS A 88 -7.54 4.48 1.48
C LYS A 88 -8.14 3.37 0.60
N GLU A 89 -8.11 3.53 -0.72
CA GLU A 89 -8.58 2.52 -1.67
C GLU A 89 -7.79 1.21 -1.53
N TYR A 90 -6.45 1.29 -1.46
CA TYR A 90 -5.60 0.13 -1.24
C TYR A 90 -5.98 -0.63 0.04
N ILE A 91 -6.21 0.09 1.14
CA ILE A 91 -6.56 -0.50 2.44
C ILE A 91 -7.95 -1.10 2.41
N MET A 92 -8.93 -0.42 1.79
CA MET A 92 -10.28 -0.94 1.64
C MET A 92 -10.30 -2.26 0.85
N LYS A 93 -9.54 -2.34 -0.25
CA LYS A 93 -9.39 -3.56 -1.04
C LYS A 93 -8.76 -4.69 -0.22
N HIS A 94 -7.68 -4.41 0.53
CA HIS A 94 -7.04 -5.41 1.38
C HIS A 94 -7.95 -5.88 2.52
N HIS A 95 -8.69 -4.97 3.15
CA HIS A 95 -9.65 -5.32 4.18
C HIS A 95 -10.76 -6.24 3.65
N LYS A 96 -11.25 -5.98 2.44
CA LYS A 96 -12.20 -6.85 1.76
C LYS A 96 -11.61 -8.24 1.52
N MET A 97 -10.39 -8.33 0.97
CA MET A 97 -9.70 -9.61 0.78
C MET A 97 -9.60 -10.41 2.09
N LEU A 98 -9.24 -9.75 3.20
CA LEU A 98 -9.14 -10.37 4.51
C LEU A 98 -10.49 -10.93 4.99
N SER A 99 -11.55 -10.12 4.88
CA SER A 99 -12.91 -10.53 5.22
C SER A 99 -13.38 -11.70 4.36
N ASP A 100 -13.06 -11.69 3.06
CA ASP A 100 -13.44 -12.76 2.13
C ASP A 100 -12.72 -14.07 2.49
N LEU A 101 -11.42 -14.02 2.81
CA LEU A 101 -10.66 -15.19 3.29
C LEU A 101 -11.23 -15.75 4.61
N GLU A 102 -11.55 -14.88 5.56
CA GLU A 102 -12.13 -15.27 6.85
C GLU A 102 -13.50 -15.93 6.66
N SER A 103 -14.37 -15.33 5.85
CA SER A 103 -15.72 -15.86 5.56
C SER A 103 -15.69 -17.23 4.88
N LYS A 104 -14.64 -17.52 4.10
CA LYS A 104 -14.42 -18.83 3.47
C LYS A 104 -13.70 -19.83 4.39
N GLY A 105 -13.48 -19.49 5.65
CA GLY A 105 -12.88 -20.40 6.63
C GLY A 105 -11.41 -20.72 6.34
N PHE A 106 -10.66 -19.78 5.73
CA PHE A 106 -9.28 -20.01 5.31
C PHE A 106 -8.38 -20.50 6.46
N ASN A 107 -8.55 -19.97 7.68
CA ASN A 107 -7.79 -20.42 8.85
C ASN A 107 -8.12 -21.86 9.26
N THR A 108 -9.39 -22.26 9.18
CA THR A 108 -9.82 -23.64 9.44
C THR A 108 -9.19 -24.59 8.43
N ILE A 109 -9.20 -24.22 7.15
CA ILE A 109 -8.59 -25.00 6.06
C ILE A 109 -7.08 -25.23 6.29
N LYS A 110 -6.35 -24.21 6.76
CA LYS A 110 -4.93 -24.38 7.13
C LYS A 110 -4.73 -25.38 8.26
N GLN A 111 -5.55 -25.28 9.31
CA GLN A 111 -5.49 -26.17 10.46
C GLN A 111 -5.82 -27.61 10.05
N GLU A 112 -6.82 -27.81 9.20
CA GLU A 112 -7.16 -29.12 8.65
C GLU A 112 -6.03 -29.72 7.81
N LEU A 113 -5.41 -28.92 6.93
CA LEU A 113 -4.28 -29.39 6.13
C LEU A 113 -3.14 -29.87 7.03
N ASN A 114 -2.77 -29.07 8.03
CA ASN A 114 -1.72 -29.41 8.98
C ASN A 114 -2.06 -30.68 9.78
N LYS A 115 -3.30 -30.79 10.27
CA LYS A 115 -3.79 -31.97 10.98
C LYS A 115 -3.62 -33.23 10.14
N TRP A 116 -4.16 -33.25 8.92
CA TRP A 116 -4.10 -34.43 8.05
C TRP A 116 -2.67 -34.77 7.61
N ASN A 117 -1.85 -33.75 7.39
CA ASN A 117 -0.45 -33.95 7.06
C ASN A 117 0.35 -34.56 8.22
N ASN A 118 0.08 -34.14 9.47
CA ASN A 118 0.72 -34.75 10.64
C ASN A 118 0.24 -36.20 10.84
N ASN A 119 -1.06 -36.47 10.65
CA ASN A 119 -1.60 -37.84 10.73
C ASN A 119 -0.98 -38.78 9.69
N LEU A 120 -0.68 -38.28 8.49
CA LEU A 120 -0.03 -39.04 7.41
C LEU A 120 1.28 -39.71 7.86
N LEU A 121 2.04 -39.11 8.78
CA LEU A 121 3.27 -39.68 9.29
C LEU A 121 3.05 -40.70 10.41
N ASN A 122 2.02 -40.49 11.23
CA ASN A 122 1.79 -41.21 12.47
C ASN A 122 0.93 -42.47 12.28
N GLU A 123 0.13 -42.54 11.21
CA GLU A 123 -0.88 -43.59 11.03
C GLU A 123 -0.69 -44.36 9.71
N ASN A 124 0.23 -45.34 9.69
CA ASN A 124 0.51 -46.15 8.50
C ASN A 124 -0.72 -46.92 7.97
N GLU A 125 -1.66 -47.28 8.84
CA GLU A 125 -2.89 -47.99 8.45
C GLU A 125 -3.95 -47.08 7.80
N GLN A 126 -3.80 -45.75 7.92
CA GLN A 126 -4.79 -44.76 7.48
C GLN A 126 -4.26 -43.78 6.44
N VAL A 127 -3.14 -44.07 5.80
CA VAL A 127 -2.50 -43.20 4.77
C VAL A 127 -3.50 -42.84 3.67
N TYR A 128 -4.30 -43.79 3.20
CA TYR A 128 -5.34 -43.56 2.21
C TYR A 128 -6.37 -42.51 2.67
N ALA A 129 -6.86 -42.60 3.91
CA ALA A 129 -7.83 -41.66 4.45
C ALA A 129 -7.22 -40.26 4.59
N CYS A 130 -5.97 -40.17 5.07
CA CYS A 130 -5.25 -38.91 5.16
C CYS A 130 -5.08 -38.24 3.78
N VAL A 131 -4.65 -39.01 2.77
CA VAL A 131 -4.47 -38.48 1.40
C VAL A 131 -5.80 -38.06 0.78
N LEU A 132 -6.90 -38.77 1.08
CA LEU A 132 -8.24 -38.39 0.62
C LEU A 132 -8.66 -37.04 1.21
N SER A 133 -8.52 -36.86 2.52
CA SER A 133 -8.84 -35.60 3.18
C SER A 133 -7.93 -34.46 2.74
N ILE A 134 -6.63 -34.72 2.55
CA ILE A 134 -5.70 -33.74 1.96
C ILE A 134 -6.20 -33.30 0.57
N LYS A 135 -6.62 -34.23 -0.30
CA LYS A 135 -7.18 -33.88 -1.62
C LYS A 135 -8.39 -32.95 -1.51
N GLU A 136 -9.28 -33.19 -0.56
CA GLU A 136 -10.45 -32.35 -0.32
C GLU A 136 -10.05 -30.94 0.14
N VAL A 137 -9.15 -30.84 1.10
CA VAL A 137 -8.63 -29.55 1.60
C VAL A 137 -7.93 -28.77 0.49
N LEU A 138 -7.10 -29.42 -0.33
CA LEU A 138 -6.42 -28.77 -1.47
C LEU A 138 -7.41 -28.26 -2.54
N LYS A 139 -8.55 -28.94 -2.75
CA LYS A 139 -9.62 -28.44 -3.62
C LYS A 139 -10.26 -27.17 -3.05
N GLN A 140 -10.49 -27.12 -1.74
CA GLN A 140 -11.01 -25.91 -1.08
C GLN A 140 -10.04 -24.73 -1.23
N ILE A 141 -8.73 -24.98 -1.06
CA ILE A 141 -7.69 -23.96 -1.29
C ILE A 141 -7.72 -23.45 -2.74
N LYS A 142 -7.86 -24.35 -3.72
CA LYS A 142 -8.03 -23.97 -5.14
C LYS A 142 -9.27 -23.10 -5.35
N SER A 143 -10.40 -23.44 -4.72
CA SER A 143 -11.63 -22.65 -4.79
C SER A 143 -11.42 -21.23 -4.26
N ILE A 144 -10.83 -21.10 -3.07
CA ILE A 144 -10.56 -19.80 -2.43
C ILE A 144 -9.75 -18.89 -3.35
N HIS A 145 -8.68 -19.41 -3.95
CA HIS A 145 -7.86 -18.62 -4.87
C HIS A 145 -8.64 -18.07 -6.06
N ASN A 146 -9.63 -18.82 -6.57
CA ASN A 146 -10.43 -18.38 -7.72
C ASN A 146 -11.57 -17.43 -7.32
N GLU A 147 -12.02 -17.49 -6.08
CA GLU A 147 -13.20 -16.76 -5.60
C GLU A 147 -12.84 -15.48 -4.83
N VAL A 148 -11.64 -15.40 -4.26
CA VAL A 148 -11.16 -14.23 -3.52
C VAL A 148 -10.29 -13.37 -4.43
N GLU A 149 -10.59 -12.08 -4.50
CA GLU A 149 -9.76 -11.11 -5.19
C GLU A 149 -8.48 -10.85 -4.39
N ILE A 150 -7.35 -11.39 -4.84
CA ILE A 150 -6.05 -11.21 -4.17
C ILE A 150 -5.44 -9.86 -4.55
N THR A 151 -5.34 -8.97 -3.56
CA THR A 151 -4.97 -7.56 -3.79
C THR A 151 -3.48 -7.29 -3.62
N ASP A 152 -2.74 -8.22 -3.03
CA ASP A 152 -1.31 -8.10 -2.75
C ASP A 152 -0.50 -9.06 -3.63
N ILE A 153 0.56 -8.53 -4.27
CA ILE A 153 1.41 -9.32 -5.17
C ILE A 153 2.16 -10.45 -4.45
N ILE A 154 2.44 -10.30 -3.15
CA ILE A 154 3.14 -11.34 -2.38
C ILE A 154 2.17 -12.48 -2.06
N CYS A 155 0.94 -12.16 -1.64
CA CYS A 155 -0.13 -13.15 -1.50
C CYS A 155 -0.39 -13.89 -2.81
N GLU A 156 -0.48 -13.17 -3.93
CA GLU A 156 -0.69 -13.74 -5.27
C GLU A 156 0.43 -14.71 -5.64
N ASN A 157 1.69 -14.32 -5.44
CA ASN A 157 2.83 -15.19 -5.71
C ASN A 157 2.83 -16.45 -4.82
N LYS A 158 2.45 -16.32 -3.55
CA LYS A 158 2.29 -17.48 -2.65
C LYS A 158 1.19 -18.42 -3.11
N PHE A 159 0.05 -17.89 -3.56
CA PHE A 159 -1.01 -18.72 -4.14
C PHE A 159 -0.56 -19.44 -5.41
N LYS A 160 0.18 -18.78 -6.30
CA LYS A 160 0.77 -19.43 -7.49
C LYS A 160 1.72 -20.57 -7.13
N GLU A 161 2.56 -20.38 -6.12
CA GLU A 161 3.43 -21.42 -5.59
C GLU A 161 2.61 -22.61 -5.04
N ILE A 162 1.55 -22.32 -4.28
CA ILE A 162 0.62 -23.33 -3.78
C ILE A 162 0.00 -24.11 -4.94
N GLN A 163 -0.51 -23.44 -5.98
CA GLN A 163 -1.10 -24.11 -7.15
C GLN A 163 -0.12 -25.07 -7.82
N LYS A 164 1.12 -24.62 -8.05
CA LYS A 164 2.18 -25.47 -8.61
C LYS A 164 2.48 -26.70 -7.74
N ASN A 165 2.51 -26.53 -6.42
CA ASN A 165 2.72 -27.64 -5.50
C ASN A 165 1.51 -28.59 -5.45
N ILE A 166 0.28 -28.09 -5.58
CA ILE A 166 -0.93 -28.94 -5.70
C ILE A 166 -0.90 -29.74 -6.99
N GLU A 167 -0.55 -29.13 -8.13
CA GLU A 167 -0.40 -29.86 -9.40
C GLU A 167 0.68 -30.94 -9.31
N THR A 168 1.75 -30.69 -8.56
CA THR A 168 2.80 -31.68 -8.30
C THR A 168 2.26 -32.83 -7.46
N PHE A 169 1.45 -32.53 -6.44
CA PHE A 169 0.81 -33.53 -5.58
C PHE A 169 -0.15 -34.42 -6.38
N GLU A 170 -0.95 -33.83 -7.27
CA GLU A 170 -1.87 -34.54 -8.16
C GLU A 170 -1.14 -35.45 -9.16
N LYS A 171 0.14 -35.22 -9.45
CA LYS A 171 0.94 -36.06 -10.34
C LYS A 171 1.58 -37.26 -9.64
N ILE A 172 1.53 -37.34 -8.31
CA ILE A 172 2.04 -38.50 -7.58
C ILE A 172 1.21 -39.74 -7.95
N LYS A 173 1.89 -40.80 -8.40
CA LYS A 173 1.30 -41.96 -9.08
C LYS A 173 0.05 -42.50 -8.39
N TRP A 174 0.11 -42.71 -7.07
CA TRP A 174 -0.96 -43.35 -6.30
C TRP A 174 -1.97 -42.37 -5.72
N VAL A 175 -1.70 -41.05 -5.74
CA VAL A 175 -2.64 -40.01 -5.30
C VAL A 175 -3.85 -39.89 -6.22
N ASN A 176 -3.66 -40.11 -7.53
CA ASN A 176 -4.78 -40.15 -8.48
C ASN A 176 -5.73 -41.32 -8.23
N GLY A 177 -5.22 -42.44 -7.73
CA GLY A 177 -6.01 -43.61 -7.34
C GLY A 177 -6.83 -43.42 -6.07
N VAL A 178 -6.73 -42.29 -5.37
CA VAL A 178 -7.50 -42.02 -4.15
C VAL A 178 -8.83 -41.34 -4.51
N HIS A 179 -9.93 -42.08 -4.39
CA HIS A 179 -11.30 -41.61 -4.63
C HIS A 179 -12.33 -42.39 -3.79
N HIS A 180 -13.43 -41.74 -3.38
CA HIS A 180 -14.41 -42.27 -2.41
C HIS A 180 -14.98 -43.67 -2.73
N ASN A 181 -15.12 -43.99 -4.02
CA ASN A 181 -15.89 -45.16 -4.48
C ASN A 181 -15.05 -46.45 -4.62
N LEU A 182 -13.88 -46.54 -3.96
CA LEU A 182 -13.12 -47.79 -3.90
C LEU A 182 -13.75 -48.78 -2.92
N ASP A 183 -13.74 -50.04 -3.33
CA ASP A 183 -14.03 -51.15 -2.43
C ASP A 183 -12.89 -51.34 -1.40
N ALA A 184 -13.12 -52.18 -0.38
CA ALA A 184 -12.14 -52.39 0.68
C ALA A 184 -10.81 -52.95 0.14
N SER A 185 -10.86 -53.83 -0.86
CA SER A 185 -9.66 -54.42 -1.46
C SER A 185 -8.83 -53.38 -2.23
N GLY A 186 -9.49 -52.51 -2.99
CA GLY A 186 -8.87 -51.40 -3.71
C GLY A 186 -8.26 -50.37 -2.77
N LYS A 187 -8.96 -49.99 -1.69
CA LYS A 187 -8.44 -49.08 -0.65
C LYS A 187 -7.15 -49.62 -0.04
N LYS A 188 -7.13 -50.92 0.32
CA LYS A 188 -5.94 -51.57 0.89
C LYS A 188 -4.75 -51.54 -0.06
N ARG A 189 -4.95 -51.92 -1.32
CA ARG A 189 -3.89 -51.90 -2.35
C ARG A 189 -3.31 -50.50 -2.56
N VAL A 190 -4.17 -49.47 -2.63
CA VAL A 190 -3.71 -48.08 -2.77
C VAL A 190 -2.96 -47.62 -1.52
N ASN A 191 -3.45 -47.98 -0.32
CA ASN A 191 -2.79 -47.64 0.95
C ASN A 191 -1.36 -48.20 1.03
N GLU A 192 -1.17 -49.48 0.68
CA GLU A 192 0.15 -50.14 0.66
C GLU A 192 1.15 -49.41 -0.24
N ASN A 193 0.69 -48.91 -1.39
CA ASN A 193 1.53 -48.14 -2.29
C ASN A 193 1.80 -46.72 -1.78
N LEU A 194 0.80 -46.04 -1.22
CA LEU A 194 0.95 -44.70 -0.66
C LEU A 194 1.89 -44.67 0.55
N ILE A 195 2.03 -45.77 1.30
CA ILE A 195 3.00 -45.88 2.39
C ILE A 195 4.43 -45.60 1.89
N ASN A 196 4.77 -46.04 0.67
CA ASN A 196 6.08 -45.79 0.08
C ASN A 196 6.26 -44.32 -0.31
N ASP A 197 5.18 -43.65 -0.73
CA ASP A 197 5.19 -42.24 -1.17
C ASP A 197 4.93 -41.26 0.00
N LYS A 198 4.58 -41.74 1.20
CA LYS A 198 4.06 -40.91 2.30
C LYS A 198 5.00 -39.76 2.70
N HIS A 199 6.31 -40.01 2.69
CA HIS A 199 7.31 -39.01 3.07
C HIS A 199 7.46 -37.92 2.00
N GLU A 200 7.32 -38.28 0.74
CA GLU A 200 7.32 -37.32 -0.37
C GLU A 200 6.06 -36.45 -0.29
N ILE A 201 4.89 -37.08 -0.12
CA ILE A 201 3.62 -36.39 0.07
C ILE A 201 3.72 -35.42 1.25
N PHE A 202 4.18 -35.89 2.41
CA PHE A 202 4.33 -35.06 3.60
C PHE A 202 5.19 -33.81 3.36
N ARG A 203 6.36 -33.97 2.73
CA ARG A 203 7.27 -32.86 2.41
C ARG A 203 6.62 -31.87 1.47
N LEU A 204 5.87 -32.34 0.48
CA LEU A 204 5.18 -31.47 -0.47
C LEU A 204 4.06 -30.68 0.21
N ILE A 205 3.25 -31.33 1.05
CA ILE A 205 2.20 -30.64 1.81
C ILE A 205 2.81 -29.64 2.80
N LYS A 206 3.96 -29.94 3.42
CA LYS A 206 4.66 -28.95 4.26
C LYS A 206 5.09 -27.69 3.50
N LYS A 207 5.47 -27.81 2.22
CA LYS A 207 5.75 -26.63 1.40
C LYS A 207 4.49 -25.79 1.17
N ILE A 208 3.35 -26.45 0.93
CA ILE A 208 2.05 -25.77 0.79
C ILE A 208 1.67 -25.05 2.09
N GLU A 209 1.78 -25.72 3.24
CA GLU A 209 1.55 -25.12 4.57
C GLU A 209 2.41 -23.87 4.79
N TYR A 210 3.72 -23.96 4.52
CA TYR A 210 4.62 -22.81 4.66
C TYR A 210 4.21 -21.61 3.79
N SER A 211 3.78 -21.86 2.55
CA SER A 211 3.29 -20.78 1.68
C SER A 211 1.97 -20.21 2.21
N LEU A 212 1.04 -21.05 2.69
CA LEU A 212 -0.24 -20.66 3.30
C LEU A 212 -0.06 -19.81 4.56
N ASP A 213 0.92 -20.11 5.40
CA ASP A 213 1.18 -19.37 6.64
C ASP A 213 1.56 -17.91 6.39
N GLY A 214 2.12 -17.61 5.21
CA GLY A 214 2.39 -16.23 4.81
C GLY A 214 1.22 -15.51 4.14
N ILE A 215 -0.01 -16.05 4.23
CA ILE A 215 -1.23 -15.44 3.72
C ILE A 215 -2.23 -15.29 4.88
N PRO A 216 -2.81 -14.12 5.13
CA PRO A 216 -2.42 -12.84 4.55
C PRO A 216 -1.06 -12.38 5.08
N LYS A 217 -0.39 -11.52 4.32
CA LYS A 217 0.89 -10.93 4.76
C LYS A 217 0.74 -9.99 5.96
N TYR A 218 -0.37 -9.25 6.00
CA TYR A 218 -0.68 -8.27 7.04
C TYR A 218 -2.06 -8.58 7.60
N ASP A 219 -2.23 -8.40 8.91
CA ASP A 219 -3.55 -8.44 9.52
C ASP A 219 -4.28 -7.08 9.38
N ILE A 220 -5.55 -7.04 9.81
CA ILE A 220 -6.39 -5.84 9.74
C ILE A 220 -5.78 -4.68 10.54
N TYR A 221 -5.17 -4.96 11.69
CA TYR A 221 -4.62 -3.93 12.58
C TYR A 221 -3.36 -3.28 12.00
N GLU A 222 -2.50 -4.07 11.35
CA GLU A 222 -1.30 -3.57 10.66
C GLU A 222 -1.67 -2.67 9.48
N LEU A 223 -2.73 -3.02 8.74
CA LEU A 223 -3.25 -2.18 7.65
C LEU A 223 -3.80 -0.84 8.16
N GLU A 224 -4.56 -0.86 9.26
CA GLU A 224 -5.13 0.35 9.86
C GLU A 224 -4.07 1.30 10.44
N LYS A 225 -3.00 0.75 11.03
CA LYS A 225 -1.86 1.54 11.48
C LYS A 225 -1.18 2.28 10.32
N GLY A 226 -1.26 1.70 9.13
CA GLY A 226 -0.83 2.33 7.90
C GLY A 226 -1.52 3.66 7.63
N LEU A 227 -2.80 3.88 7.99
CA LEU A 227 -3.54 5.13 7.70
C LEU A 227 -3.13 6.33 8.54
N ARG A 228 -2.63 6.11 9.75
CA ARG A 228 -2.23 7.17 10.69
C ARG A 228 -0.88 7.76 10.34
#